data_AF-A0A8B8URK5-F1
#
_entry.id   AF-A0A8B8URK5-F1
#
_cell.length_a   1.000
_cell.length_b   1.000
_cell.length_c   1.000
_cell.angle_alpha   90.00
_cell.angle_beta   90.00
_cell.angle_gamma   90.00
#
_symmetry.space_group_name_H-M   'P 1'
#
loop_
_entity.id
_entity.type
_entity.pdbx_description
1 polymer ?
#
loop_
_entity_poly.entity_id
_entity_poly.type
_entity_poly.pdbx_seq_one_letter_code
_entity_poly.pdbx_strand_id
1 'polypeptide(L)'
;MFDHDVEYLITALSSETRIQYDQRLLDEISANVVYHVPRVKSPDTLYRLVGALFRSQFIVQLPPLRLLHVVKDVFLWKLEVSEPTLPISKFYSVWNAVLKSYRATWNLSQLIVLDGILVTYPRFKQLNNEYFIDESSNKTALYYKNWELQLFLPMWAQFWNGATIKTNLSIQNFLLIALALLFNQSNKSDLLRGVSISWDLVTEKLLDLLAEYINVVGQPTEKFSINSVLSTNLNHLANCLTASFTRSNEATLINSVCKIERICRQLSDNVLSSKEQHLDLKFQNVFILIILALKELSAMNMKILPSHKGTLYSMICLSLFHVHVLTQKIGTVGFPSYDYVYDNMVTYFIVLDDLSKIIPILDLMKRENVKQDPSKLIFYIGFLNKITNYYAWRIRMPFVTKFIEPLLHFNAFLNGSMSNPFEIEIKESIHALAITALSIDPSHSSQIAQWQVSRMLVYLKMSMDQYMAGRLSADQILIIFGHLSTQFPSLHSYNKHLLKDSLHETYIRIINVKPPEKKNVLIECLIVQIPFVNDPHHSIGWLNICLQLINTHNERLLQRLWEMVSSLESSLAIDWWYATVLPSQSSKL
;
A
#
# COMPACT_ATOMS: atom_id res chain seq x y z
N MET A 1 2.14 -26.29 49.25
CA MET A 1 1.87 -27.51 48.47
C MET A 1 2.58 -27.52 47.10
N PHE A 2 3.59 -26.66 46.84
CA PHE A 2 4.19 -26.46 45.50
C PHE A 2 5.67 -26.87 45.35
N ASP A 3 6.40 -27.12 46.44
CA ASP A 3 7.85 -27.32 46.36
C ASP A 3 8.24 -28.71 45.83
N HIS A 4 7.47 -29.77 46.11
CA HIS A 4 7.76 -31.11 45.60
C HIS A 4 7.66 -31.23 44.08
N ASP A 5 6.65 -30.62 43.46
CA ASP A 5 6.48 -30.64 42.00
C ASP A 5 7.59 -29.84 41.31
N VAL A 6 8.02 -28.72 41.92
CA VAL A 6 9.13 -27.90 41.41
C VAL A 6 10.47 -28.64 41.55
N GLU A 7 10.72 -29.33 42.66
CA GLU A 7 11.93 -30.16 42.83
C GLU A 7 11.94 -31.37 41.89
N TYR A 8 10.77 -31.97 41.61
CA TYR A 8 10.64 -33.01 40.60
C TYR A 8 10.98 -32.47 39.20
N LEU A 9 10.47 -31.29 38.85
CA LEU A 9 10.79 -30.62 37.58
C LEU A 9 12.28 -30.24 37.49
N ILE A 10 12.89 -29.76 38.57
CA ILE A 10 14.35 -29.51 38.64
C ILE A 10 15.12 -30.79 38.34
N THR A 11 14.71 -31.90 38.97
CA THR A 11 15.36 -33.21 38.80
C THR A 11 15.21 -33.71 37.36
N ALA A 12 14.02 -33.58 36.76
CA ALA A 12 13.76 -33.94 35.38
C ALA A 12 14.59 -33.11 34.39
N LEU A 13 14.69 -31.79 34.59
CA LEU A 13 15.47 -30.89 33.74
C LEU A 13 16.99 -31.08 33.91
N SER A 14 17.42 -31.54 35.08
CA SER A 14 18.83 -31.78 35.41
C SER A 14 19.31 -33.18 35.00
N SER A 15 18.43 -34.08 34.53
CA SER A 15 18.85 -35.45 34.20
C SER A 15 19.72 -35.46 32.94
N GLU A 16 20.99 -35.85 33.10
CA GLU A 16 21.96 -35.95 31.99
C GLU A 16 21.78 -37.22 31.15
N THR A 17 20.98 -38.17 31.62
CA THR A 17 20.58 -39.33 30.83
C THR A 17 19.91 -38.83 29.55
N ARG A 18 20.38 -39.32 28.39
CA ARG A 18 19.78 -39.05 27.07
C ARG A 18 18.37 -39.64 27.01
N ILE A 19 17.42 -39.02 27.70
CA ILE A 19 16.01 -39.22 27.44
C ILE A 19 15.82 -38.68 26.02
N GLN A 20 15.54 -39.57 25.07
CA GLN A 20 14.98 -39.14 23.81
C GLN A 20 13.61 -38.57 24.15
N TYR A 21 13.51 -37.24 24.12
CA TYR A 21 12.22 -36.61 24.34
C TYR A 21 11.37 -36.89 23.12
N ASP A 22 10.29 -37.66 23.30
CA ASP A 22 9.25 -37.69 22.28
C ASP A 22 8.49 -36.36 22.28
N GLN A 23 7.68 -36.12 21.24
CA GLN A 23 6.96 -34.86 21.12
C GLN A 23 6.01 -34.63 22.31
N ARG A 24 5.39 -35.68 22.86
CA ARG A 24 4.45 -35.59 23.98
C ARG A 24 5.14 -35.14 25.27
N LEU A 25 6.30 -35.71 25.58
CA LEU A 25 7.10 -35.34 26.74
C LEU A 25 7.62 -33.90 26.63
N LEU A 26 8.01 -33.46 25.42
CA LEU A 26 8.34 -32.05 25.18
C LEU A 26 7.14 -31.14 25.45
N ASP A 27 5.93 -31.53 25.05
CA ASP A 27 4.70 -30.78 25.28
C ASP A 27 4.38 -30.66 26.78
N GLU A 28 4.46 -31.77 27.51
CA GLU A 28 4.19 -31.82 28.96
C GLU A 28 5.21 -31.00 29.76
N ILE A 29 6.50 -31.15 29.47
CA ILE A 29 7.55 -30.36 30.14
C ILE A 29 7.39 -28.88 29.81
N SER A 30 7.06 -28.52 28.57
CA SER A 30 6.78 -27.13 28.19
C SER A 30 5.63 -26.55 29.02
N ALA A 31 4.52 -27.28 29.13
CA ALA A 31 3.35 -26.85 29.91
C ALA A 31 3.69 -26.68 31.40
N ASN A 32 4.43 -27.63 31.97
CA ASN A 32 4.88 -27.59 33.37
C ASN A 32 5.84 -26.42 33.62
N VAL A 33 6.76 -26.13 32.69
CA VAL A 33 7.67 -24.97 32.80
C VAL A 33 6.87 -23.66 32.80
N VAL A 34 5.92 -23.48 31.87
CA VAL A 34 5.05 -22.28 31.81
C VAL A 34 4.20 -22.14 33.08
N TYR A 35 3.72 -23.25 33.62
CA TYR A 35 2.88 -23.23 34.80
C TYR A 35 3.66 -22.98 36.10
N HIS A 36 4.78 -23.67 36.32
CA HIS A 36 5.47 -23.67 37.61
C HIS A 36 6.47 -22.52 37.76
N VAL A 37 7.25 -22.18 36.72
CA VAL A 37 8.31 -21.15 36.83
C VAL A 37 7.77 -19.79 37.34
N PRO A 38 6.65 -19.25 36.84
CA PRO A 38 6.12 -17.96 37.31
C PRO A 38 5.64 -17.95 38.77
N ARG A 39 5.25 -19.13 39.28
CA ARG A 39 4.59 -19.33 40.59
C ARG A 39 5.56 -19.66 41.72
N VAL A 40 6.85 -19.81 41.44
CA VAL A 40 7.86 -20.11 42.48
C VAL A 40 7.97 -18.93 43.45
N LYS A 41 7.81 -19.23 44.74
CA LYS A 41 7.82 -18.23 45.82
C LYS A 41 9.22 -17.88 46.32
N SER A 42 10.11 -18.88 46.37
CA SER A 42 11.49 -18.71 46.86
C SER A 42 12.45 -18.32 45.73
N PRO A 43 13.23 -17.22 45.89
CA PRO A 43 14.29 -16.86 44.94
C PRO A 43 15.32 -17.97 44.71
N ASP A 44 15.67 -18.72 45.76
CA ASP A 44 16.70 -19.78 45.68
C ASP A 44 16.19 -20.99 44.90
N THR A 45 14.94 -21.38 45.12
CA THR A 45 14.29 -22.45 44.33
C THR A 45 14.12 -22.01 42.89
N LEU A 46 13.76 -20.74 42.64
CA LEU A 46 13.66 -20.19 41.29
C LEU A 46 15.04 -20.20 40.61
N TYR A 47 16.11 -19.82 41.31
CA TYR A 47 17.46 -19.85 40.77
C TYR A 47 17.89 -21.26 40.37
N ARG A 48 17.61 -22.27 41.22
CA ARG A 48 17.87 -23.68 40.90
C ARG A 48 17.07 -24.16 39.70
N LEU A 49 15.77 -23.84 39.62
CA LEU A 49 14.89 -24.21 38.51
C LEU A 49 15.30 -23.56 37.19
N VAL A 50 15.48 -22.24 37.18
CA VAL A 50 15.89 -21.51 35.98
C VAL A 50 17.30 -21.93 35.55
N GLY A 51 18.20 -22.18 36.50
CA GLY A 51 19.54 -22.70 36.23
C GLY A 51 19.55 -24.13 35.67
N ALA A 52 18.62 -24.99 36.11
CA ALA A 52 18.42 -26.32 35.54
C ALA A 52 17.84 -26.23 34.12
N LEU A 53 16.77 -25.43 33.93
CA LEU A 53 16.15 -25.20 32.63
C LEU A 53 17.16 -24.68 31.60
N PHE A 54 17.95 -23.66 31.96
CA PHE A 54 18.90 -23.00 31.06
C PHE A 54 20.06 -23.90 30.59
N ARG A 55 20.32 -25.00 31.32
CA ARG A 55 21.36 -25.99 31.00
C ARG A 55 20.79 -27.32 30.47
N SER A 56 19.48 -27.49 30.53
CA SER A 56 18.82 -28.73 30.18
C SER A 56 18.98 -29.10 28.70
N GLN A 57 18.94 -30.40 28.40
CA GLN A 57 18.82 -30.87 27.01
C GLN A 57 17.45 -30.53 26.40
N PHE A 58 16.44 -30.31 27.24
CA PHE A 58 15.10 -29.91 26.81
C PHE A 58 15.12 -28.67 25.91
N ILE A 59 15.81 -27.58 26.31
CA ILE A 59 15.88 -26.37 25.48
C ILE A 59 16.69 -26.55 24.19
N VAL A 60 17.57 -27.55 24.14
CA VAL A 60 18.37 -27.86 22.95
C VAL A 60 17.58 -28.70 21.94
N GLN A 61 16.72 -29.61 22.44
CA GLN A 61 15.91 -30.49 21.60
C GLN A 61 14.59 -29.84 21.15
N LEU A 62 14.08 -28.86 21.88
CA LEU A 62 12.87 -28.14 21.49
C LEU A 62 13.12 -27.26 20.25
N PRO A 63 12.22 -27.24 19.25
CA PRO A 63 12.36 -26.35 18.10
C PRO A 63 12.52 -24.88 18.53
N PRO A 64 13.46 -24.10 17.95
CA PRO A 64 13.78 -22.75 18.43
C PRO A 64 12.57 -21.82 18.56
N LEU A 65 11.72 -21.74 17.54
CA LEU A 65 10.54 -20.87 17.60
C LEU A 65 9.53 -21.32 18.65
N ARG A 66 9.43 -22.63 18.91
CA ARG A 66 8.61 -23.15 19.98
C ARG A 66 9.17 -22.80 21.36
N LEU A 67 10.50 -22.89 21.52
CA LEU A 67 11.19 -22.46 22.74
C LEU A 67 10.96 -20.97 23.03
N LEU A 68 11.03 -20.14 22.00
CA LEU A 68 10.72 -18.71 22.10
C LEU A 68 9.32 -18.49 22.69
N HIS A 69 8.31 -19.19 22.17
CA HIS A 69 6.93 -19.11 22.66
C HIS A 69 6.80 -19.57 24.12
N VAL A 70 7.40 -20.72 24.47
CA VAL A 70 7.37 -21.23 25.86
C VAL A 70 7.95 -20.21 26.84
N VAL A 71 9.10 -19.62 26.52
CA VAL A 71 9.74 -18.64 27.40
C VAL A 71 8.97 -17.32 27.44
N LYS A 72 8.44 -16.87 26.31
CA LYS A 72 7.53 -15.72 26.26
C LYS A 72 6.33 -15.92 27.19
N ASP A 73 5.72 -17.11 27.15
CA ASP A 73 4.55 -17.43 27.98
C ASP A 73 4.89 -17.50 29.47
N VAL A 74 6.07 -18.01 29.85
CA VAL A 74 6.57 -17.94 31.25
C VAL A 74 6.56 -16.49 31.75
N PHE A 75 7.09 -15.56 30.97
CA PHE A 75 7.18 -14.16 31.38
C PHE A 75 5.82 -13.47 31.37
N LEU A 76 4.98 -13.71 30.36
CA LEU A 76 3.62 -13.16 30.32
C LEU A 76 2.75 -13.69 31.46
N TRP A 77 2.82 -14.98 31.78
CA TRP A 77 2.11 -15.55 32.93
C TRP A 77 2.58 -14.93 34.23
N LYS A 78 3.88 -14.63 34.38
CA LYS A 78 4.39 -13.92 35.57
C LYS A 78 3.80 -12.52 35.71
N LEU A 79 3.61 -11.83 34.59
CA LEU A 79 3.13 -10.45 34.56
C LEU A 79 1.61 -10.33 34.69
N GLU A 80 0.84 -11.29 34.16
CA GLU A 80 -0.61 -11.15 33.99
C GLU A 80 -1.45 -12.11 34.84
N VAL A 81 -0.93 -13.31 35.12
CA VAL A 81 -1.76 -14.43 35.62
C VAL A 81 -1.31 -14.90 37.00
N SER A 82 -0.01 -14.97 37.26
CA SER A 82 0.50 -15.53 38.50
C SER A 82 0.15 -14.64 39.68
N GLU A 83 -0.32 -15.24 40.78
CA GLU A 83 -0.49 -14.52 42.03
C GLU A 83 0.84 -13.84 42.44
N PRO A 84 0.81 -12.60 42.93
CA PRO A 84 2.00 -11.82 43.30
C PRO A 84 2.65 -12.37 44.57
N THR A 85 3.26 -13.55 44.48
CA THR A 85 3.90 -14.26 45.59
C THR A 85 5.39 -13.95 45.68
N LEU A 86 6.03 -13.69 44.53
CA LEU A 86 7.39 -13.16 44.42
C LEU A 86 7.34 -11.83 43.66
N PRO A 87 7.88 -10.73 44.21
CA PRO A 87 7.96 -9.44 43.53
C PRO A 87 8.63 -9.55 42.16
N ILE A 88 8.13 -8.78 41.19
CA ILE A 88 8.62 -8.79 39.81
C ILE A 88 10.12 -8.49 39.77
N SER A 89 10.58 -7.46 40.48
CA SER A 89 11.99 -7.09 40.55
C SER A 89 12.90 -8.25 41.00
N LYS A 90 12.45 -9.06 41.98
CA LYS A 90 13.18 -10.25 42.45
C LYS A 90 13.18 -11.37 41.39
N PHE A 91 12.04 -11.64 40.76
CA PHE A 91 11.95 -12.62 39.67
C PHE A 91 12.97 -12.31 38.56
N TYR A 92 12.99 -11.05 38.10
CA TYR A 92 13.92 -10.62 37.05
C TYR A 92 15.38 -10.62 37.51
N SER A 93 15.65 -10.31 38.78
CA SER A 93 17.01 -10.38 39.34
C SER A 93 17.59 -11.81 39.31
N VAL A 94 16.77 -12.83 39.58
CA VAL A 94 17.16 -14.24 39.54
C VAL A 94 17.49 -14.66 38.11
N TRP A 95 16.63 -14.32 37.15
CA TRP A 95 16.92 -14.54 35.72
C TRP A 95 18.20 -13.84 35.27
N ASN A 96 18.42 -12.60 35.71
CA ASN A 96 19.64 -11.86 35.39
C ASN A 96 20.89 -12.56 35.96
N ALA A 97 20.81 -13.10 37.18
CA ALA A 97 21.90 -13.85 37.78
C ALA A 97 22.22 -15.10 36.96
N VAL A 98 21.22 -15.91 36.58
CA VAL A 98 21.41 -17.11 35.75
C VAL A 98 22.01 -16.76 34.38
N LEU A 99 21.43 -15.78 33.68
CA LEU A 99 21.90 -15.38 32.34
C LEU A 99 23.36 -14.90 32.36
N LYS A 100 23.77 -14.15 33.39
CA LYS A 100 25.16 -13.69 33.54
C LYS A 100 26.12 -14.82 33.90
N SER A 101 25.73 -15.70 34.82
CA SER A 101 26.59 -16.80 35.30
C SER A 101 26.99 -17.78 34.20
N TYR A 102 26.10 -18.04 33.24
CA TYR A 102 26.33 -19.03 32.19
C TYR A 102 26.73 -18.44 30.84
N ARG A 103 27.12 -17.16 30.78
CA ARG A 103 27.42 -16.45 29.52
C ARG A 103 28.41 -17.18 28.60
N ALA A 104 29.40 -17.86 29.17
CA ALA A 104 30.45 -18.53 28.42
C ALA A 104 29.97 -19.76 27.62
N THR A 105 28.82 -20.34 27.96
CA THR A 105 28.34 -21.63 27.40
C THR A 105 27.12 -21.45 26.49
N TRP A 106 26.85 -20.25 26.00
CA TRP A 106 25.64 -20.01 25.21
C TRP A 106 25.76 -20.63 23.82
N ASN A 107 24.68 -21.28 23.41
CA ASN A 107 24.38 -21.74 22.07
C ASN A 107 23.11 -21.03 21.55
N LEU A 108 22.64 -21.42 20.37
CA LEU A 108 21.45 -20.84 19.75
C LEU A 108 20.21 -20.92 20.67
N SER A 109 19.97 -22.04 21.33
CA SER A 109 18.83 -22.21 22.23
C SER A 109 18.86 -21.23 23.40
N GLN A 110 20.02 -21.00 24.03
CA GLN A 110 20.10 -19.99 25.10
C GLN A 110 19.86 -18.56 24.58
N LEU A 111 20.31 -18.24 23.37
CA LEU A 111 20.00 -16.95 22.74
C LEU A 111 18.49 -16.80 22.51
N ILE A 112 17.83 -17.86 22.07
CA ILE A 112 16.38 -17.88 21.80
C ILE A 112 15.56 -17.81 23.09
N VAL A 113 16.04 -18.41 24.20
CA VAL A 113 15.48 -18.17 25.53
C VAL A 113 15.50 -16.68 25.82
N LEU A 114 16.65 -16.02 25.67
CA LEU A 114 16.75 -14.58 25.92
C LEU A 114 15.84 -13.76 25.00
N ASP A 115 15.72 -14.15 23.73
CA ASP A 115 14.83 -13.49 22.78
C ASP A 115 13.36 -13.55 23.23
N GLY A 116 12.88 -14.73 23.63
CA GLY A 116 11.53 -14.92 24.16
C GLY A 116 11.26 -14.03 25.39
N ILE A 117 12.27 -13.81 26.24
CA ILE A 117 12.20 -12.85 27.35
C ILE A 117 12.04 -11.43 26.79
N LEU A 118 12.96 -10.98 25.93
CA LEU A 118 13.01 -9.61 25.44
C LEU A 118 11.76 -9.17 24.69
N VAL A 119 11.12 -10.08 23.94
CA VAL A 119 9.86 -9.82 23.22
C VAL A 119 8.71 -9.42 24.15
N THR A 120 8.77 -9.76 25.45
CA THR A 120 7.75 -9.36 26.43
C THR A 120 7.87 -7.91 26.93
N TYR A 121 8.95 -7.19 26.59
CA TYR A 121 9.20 -5.84 27.08
C TYR A 121 8.06 -4.82 26.82
N PRO A 122 7.43 -4.76 25.62
CA PRO A 122 6.32 -3.82 25.38
C PRO A 122 5.16 -4.06 26.33
N ARG A 123 4.86 -5.33 26.59
CA ARG A 123 3.76 -5.71 27.47
C ARG A 123 4.08 -5.39 28.93
N PHE A 124 5.31 -5.68 29.37
CA PHE A 124 5.80 -5.23 30.67
C PHE A 124 5.67 -3.70 30.82
N LYS A 125 6.14 -2.92 29.83
CA LYS A 125 6.08 -1.46 29.85
C LYS A 125 4.63 -0.95 29.93
N GLN A 126 3.72 -1.54 29.17
CA GLN A 126 2.31 -1.22 29.22
C GLN A 126 1.74 -1.46 30.63
N LEU A 127 1.88 -2.68 31.16
CA LEU A 127 1.35 -3.05 32.47
C LEU A 127 1.98 -2.23 33.60
N ASN A 128 3.27 -1.90 33.50
CA ASN A 128 3.94 -1.08 34.49
C ASN A 128 3.46 0.38 34.47
N ASN A 129 3.15 0.92 33.29
CA ASN A 129 2.57 2.26 33.17
C ASN A 129 1.13 2.32 33.68
N GLU A 130 0.35 1.25 33.51
CA GLU A 130 -1.05 1.18 33.93
C GLU A 130 -1.21 0.86 35.42
N TYR A 131 -0.43 -0.09 35.96
CA TYR A 131 -0.63 -0.67 37.29
C TYR A 131 0.57 -0.54 38.24
N PHE A 132 1.68 0.09 37.80
CA PHE A 132 2.90 0.25 38.61
C PHE A 132 3.43 -1.07 39.21
N ILE A 133 3.43 -2.12 38.40
CA ILE A 133 3.79 -3.49 38.83
C ILE A 133 5.26 -3.63 39.28
N ASP A 134 6.17 -2.75 38.83
CA ASP A 134 7.57 -2.72 39.27
C ASP A 134 7.77 -1.79 40.47
N GLU A 135 7.76 -2.38 41.66
CA GLU A 135 8.03 -1.71 42.94
C GLU A 135 9.43 -1.09 43.04
N SER A 136 10.36 -1.45 42.13
CA SER A 136 11.79 -1.15 42.28
C SER A 136 12.27 0.12 41.56
N SER A 137 11.36 1.02 41.16
CA SER A 137 11.70 2.27 40.46
C SER A 137 12.51 2.04 39.16
N ASN A 138 11.96 1.23 38.24
CA ASN A 138 12.50 0.94 36.90
C ASN A 138 13.73 0.00 36.82
N LYS A 139 14.12 -0.74 37.88
CA LYS A 139 15.20 -1.73 37.73
C LYS A 139 14.84 -2.83 36.73
N THR A 140 13.57 -3.20 36.61
CA THR A 140 13.14 -4.23 35.66
C THR A 140 13.32 -3.78 34.21
N ALA A 141 12.97 -2.52 33.90
CA ALA A 141 13.26 -1.91 32.60
C ALA A 141 14.77 -1.86 32.30
N LEU A 142 15.61 -1.62 33.32
CA LEU A 142 17.07 -1.65 33.16
C LEU A 142 17.58 -3.07 32.84
N TYR A 143 16.99 -4.12 33.40
CA TYR A 143 17.35 -5.50 33.03
C TYR A 143 17.07 -5.79 31.57
N TYR A 144 15.89 -5.44 31.05
CA TYR A 144 15.59 -5.58 29.61
C TYR A 144 16.61 -4.86 28.73
N LYS A 145 16.94 -3.60 29.05
CA LYS A 145 17.95 -2.84 28.30
C LYS A 145 19.33 -3.48 28.35
N ASN A 146 19.75 -3.95 29.53
CA ASN A 146 21.06 -4.60 29.69
C ASN A 146 21.11 -5.96 28.98
N TRP A 147 20.03 -6.74 29.05
CA TRP A 147 19.90 -8.01 28.34
C TRP A 147 19.93 -7.81 26.83
N GLU A 148 19.22 -6.82 26.30
CA GLU A 148 19.22 -6.48 24.87
C GLU A 148 20.62 -6.04 24.41
N LEU A 149 21.22 -5.04 25.08
CA LEU A 149 22.45 -4.39 24.61
C LEU A 149 23.74 -5.15 24.97
N GLN A 150 23.83 -5.74 26.17
CA GLN A 150 25.09 -6.32 26.67
C GLN A 150 25.18 -7.83 26.48
N LEU A 151 24.04 -8.51 26.30
CA LEU A 151 23.98 -9.97 26.15
C LEU A 151 23.47 -10.38 24.76
N PHE A 152 22.22 -10.05 24.41
CA PHE A 152 21.58 -10.53 23.19
C PHE A 152 22.32 -10.06 21.94
N LEU A 153 22.43 -8.74 21.72
CA LEU A 153 23.01 -8.21 20.48
C LEU A 153 24.47 -8.65 20.24
N PRO A 154 25.38 -8.62 21.24
CA PRO A 154 26.74 -9.13 21.04
C PRO A 154 26.77 -10.62 20.70
N MET A 155 25.98 -11.44 21.39
CA MET A 155 25.94 -12.89 21.15
C MET A 155 25.30 -13.22 19.80
N TRP A 156 24.19 -12.55 19.46
CA TRP A 156 23.54 -12.66 18.16
C TRP A 156 24.53 -12.35 17.03
N ALA A 157 25.32 -11.28 17.15
CA ALA A 157 26.30 -10.93 16.13
C ALA A 157 27.47 -11.91 16.05
N GLN A 158 27.90 -12.50 17.18
CA GLN A 158 28.89 -13.58 17.17
C GLN A 158 28.37 -14.79 16.39
N PHE A 159 27.13 -15.21 16.65
CA PHE A 159 26.49 -16.31 15.91
C PHE A 159 26.30 -15.97 14.43
N TRP A 160 25.80 -14.78 14.12
CA TRP A 160 25.58 -14.31 12.74
C TRP A 160 26.87 -14.30 11.90
N ASN A 161 27.99 -13.89 12.51
CA ASN A 161 29.28 -13.82 11.84
C ASN A 161 30.01 -15.19 11.79
N GLY A 162 29.56 -16.20 12.53
CA GLY A 162 30.18 -17.52 12.62
C GLY A 162 30.13 -18.31 11.30
N ALA A 163 31.26 -18.90 10.91
CA ALA A 163 31.40 -19.61 9.63
C ALA A 163 30.46 -20.83 9.48
N THR A 164 30.21 -21.56 10.57
CA THR A 164 29.29 -22.71 10.62
C THR A 164 27.81 -22.31 10.47
N ILE A 165 27.47 -21.07 10.79
CA ILE A 165 26.10 -20.56 10.71
C ILE A 165 25.85 -19.95 9.32
N LYS A 166 26.89 -19.42 8.66
CA LYS A 166 26.82 -18.95 7.27
C LYS A 166 26.40 -20.05 6.28
N THR A 167 26.63 -21.32 6.61
CA THR A 167 26.28 -22.46 5.74
C THR A 167 24.91 -23.09 6.05
N ASN A 168 24.29 -22.78 7.20
CA ASN A 168 23.00 -23.36 7.59
C ASN A 168 21.86 -22.32 7.50
N LEU A 169 21.07 -22.40 6.43
CA LEU A 169 19.97 -21.48 6.14
C LEU A 169 18.90 -21.46 7.24
N SER A 170 18.57 -22.62 7.83
CA SER A 170 17.54 -22.72 8.88
C SER A 170 17.94 -21.93 10.14
N ILE A 171 19.20 -22.04 10.56
CA ILE A 171 19.72 -21.29 11.71
C ILE A 171 19.71 -19.77 11.43
N GLN A 172 20.08 -19.36 10.22
CA GLN A 172 20.01 -17.95 9.82
C GLN A 172 18.59 -17.41 9.91
N ASN A 173 17.61 -18.17 9.41
CA ASN A 173 16.21 -17.79 9.45
C ASN A 173 15.73 -17.60 10.90
N PHE A 174 16.10 -18.49 11.82
CA PHE A 174 15.78 -18.32 13.24
C PHE A 174 16.43 -17.08 13.86
N LEU A 175 17.70 -16.82 13.56
CA LEU A 175 18.40 -15.61 14.04
C LEU A 175 17.74 -14.33 13.52
N LEU A 176 17.33 -14.31 12.25
CA LEU A 176 16.67 -13.15 11.65
C LEU A 176 15.30 -12.90 12.24
N ILE A 177 14.51 -13.95 12.49
CA ILE A 177 13.21 -13.83 13.16
C ILE A 177 13.40 -13.28 14.56
N ALA A 178 14.35 -13.83 15.33
CA ALA A 178 14.65 -13.34 16.67
C ALA A 178 15.01 -11.85 16.65
N LEU A 179 15.92 -11.45 15.76
CA LEU A 179 16.26 -10.04 15.58
C LEU A 179 15.03 -9.20 15.21
N ALA A 180 14.21 -9.64 14.26
CA ALA A 180 13.05 -8.89 13.78
C ALA A 180 12.04 -8.63 14.90
N LEU A 181 11.75 -9.62 15.75
CA LEU A 181 10.79 -9.51 16.85
C LEU A 181 11.16 -8.42 17.88
N LEU A 182 12.44 -8.06 18.00
CA LEU A 182 12.90 -6.97 18.87
C LEU A 182 12.57 -5.56 18.32
N PHE A 183 12.27 -5.44 17.03
CA PHE A 183 11.84 -4.21 16.36
C PHE A 183 10.33 -3.99 16.51
N ASN A 184 9.89 -3.82 17.75
CA ASN A 184 8.50 -3.52 18.10
C ASN A 184 8.10 -2.04 18.00
N GLN A 185 9.07 -1.13 17.78
CA GLN A 185 8.84 0.31 17.62
C GLN A 185 9.79 0.90 16.57
N SER A 186 9.32 1.91 15.83
CA SER A 186 10.01 2.56 14.72
C SER A 186 11.26 3.37 15.11
N ASN A 187 11.41 3.77 16.38
CA ASN A 187 12.45 4.73 16.81
C ASN A 187 13.68 4.13 17.49
N LYS A 188 14.03 2.88 17.20
CA LYS A 188 15.23 2.23 17.78
C LYS A 188 16.50 2.44 16.94
N SER A 189 16.82 3.69 16.61
CA SER A 189 18.04 4.07 15.87
C SER A 189 19.33 3.82 16.66
N ASP A 190 19.28 3.91 17.99
CA ASP A 190 20.46 3.83 18.87
C ASP A 190 20.83 2.41 19.35
N LEU A 191 20.04 1.37 19.04
CA LEU A 191 20.21 0.03 19.61
C LEU A 191 21.53 -0.68 19.28
N LEU A 192 22.18 -0.34 18.16
CA LEU A 192 23.19 -1.21 17.54
C LEU A 192 24.55 -0.53 17.32
N ARG A 193 24.77 0.62 17.97
CA ARG A 193 26.10 1.26 17.96
C ARG A 193 27.09 0.35 18.70
N GLY A 194 28.11 -0.13 18.00
CA GLY A 194 29.22 -0.89 18.58
C GLY A 194 29.23 -2.39 18.30
N VAL A 195 28.26 -2.93 17.55
CA VAL A 195 28.27 -4.35 17.13
C VAL A 195 28.54 -4.45 15.62
N SER A 196 29.58 -5.19 15.25
CA SER A 196 29.97 -5.40 13.84
C SER A 196 28.99 -6.35 13.15
N ILE A 197 27.94 -5.80 12.54
CA ILE A 197 26.94 -6.53 11.76
C ILE A 197 26.92 -5.96 10.34
N SER A 198 27.01 -6.84 9.33
CA SER A 198 26.76 -6.45 7.95
C SER A 198 25.26 -6.29 7.73
N TRP A 199 24.78 -5.04 7.81
CA TRP A 199 23.37 -4.71 7.57
C TRP A 199 22.92 -5.03 6.15
N ASP A 200 23.84 -4.96 5.19
CA ASP A 200 23.57 -5.33 3.81
C ASP A 200 23.11 -6.79 3.70
N LEU A 201 23.85 -7.70 4.33
CA LEU A 201 23.51 -9.14 4.36
C LEU A 201 22.21 -9.39 5.12
N VAL A 202 21.99 -8.68 6.23
CA VAL A 202 20.73 -8.78 7.00
C VAL A 202 19.54 -8.35 6.13
N THR A 203 19.63 -7.21 5.44
CA THR A 203 18.59 -6.73 4.52
C THR A 203 18.29 -7.76 3.44
N GLU A 204 19.32 -8.28 2.77
CA GLU A 204 19.16 -9.28 1.71
C GLU A 204 18.42 -10.52 2.21
N LYS A 205 18.79 -11.02 3.40
CA LYS A 205 18.20 -12.22 4.00
C LYS A 205 16.81 -12.00 4.58
N LEU A 206 16.50 -10.82 5.11
CA LEU A 206 15.12 -10.48 5.50
C LEU A 206 14.19 -10.45 4.28
N LEU A 207 14.68 -10.00 3.11
CA LEU A 207 13.94 -10.07 1.87
C LEU A 207 13.84 -11.50 1.30
N ASP A 208 14.84 -12.38 1.54
CA ASP A 208 14.73 -13.81 1.22
C ASP A 208 13.58 -14.43 2.03
N LEU A 209 13.53 -14.17 3.34
CA LEU A 209 12.46 -14.63 4.23
C LEU A 209 11.08 -14.12 3.80
N LEU A 210 10.96 -12.87 3.37
CA LEU A 210 9.71 -12.32 2.86
C LEU A 210 9.27 -13.02 1.56
N ALA A 211 10.21 -13.29 0.64
CA ALA A 211 9.91 -14.00 -0.60
C ALA A 211 9.46 -15.45 -0.31
N GLU A 212 10.14 -16.15 0.60
CA GLU A 212 9.75 -17.50 1.05
C GLU A 212 8.34 -17.50 1.63
N TYR A 213 8.02 -16.52 2.49
CA TYR A 213 6.69 -16.40 3.08
C TYR A 213 5.59 -16.19 2.03
N ILE A 214 5.87 -15.38 0.99
CA ILE A 214 4.89 -15.09 -0.07
C ILE A 214 4.61 -16.30 -0.96
N ASN A 215 5.53 -17.25 -1.09
CA ASN A 215 5.27 -18.50 -1.83
C ASN A 215 4.24 -19.41 -1.14
N VAL A 216 4.05 -19.25 0.17
CA VAL A 216 3.12 -20.06 0.97
C VAL A 216 1.99 -19.23 1.58
N VAL A 217 1.88 -17.94 1.20
CA VAL A 217 0.83 -17.05 1.70
C VAL A 217 -0.52 -17.51 1.15
N GLY A 218 -1.36 -18.04 2.05
CA GLY A 218 -2.65 -18.68 1.70
C GLY A 218 -2.70 -20.19 1.97
N GLN A 219 -1.56 -20.82 2.28
CA GLN A 219 -1.55 -22.23 2.70
C GLN A 219 -1.71 -22.35 4.23
N PRO A 220 -2.28 -23.46 4.74
CA PRO A 220 -2.29 -23.73 6.17
C PRO A 220 -0.85 -23.91 6.67
N THR A 221 -0.45 -23.06 7.62
CA THR A 221 0.90 -23.07 8.18
C THR A 221 0.98 -24.00 9.38
N GLU A 222 2.02 -24.83 9.44
CA GLU A 222 2.34 -25.62 10.63
C GLU A 222 2.57 -24.73 11.86
N LYS A 223 2.10 -25.17 13.02
CA LYS A 223 2.27 -24.44 14.29
C LYS A 223 3.76 -24.29 14.62
N PHE A 224 4.16 -23.09 15.06
CA PHE A 224 5.53 -22.73 15.42
C PHE A 224 6.55 -22.85 14.27
N SER A 225 6.09 -22.93 13.02
CA SER A 225 6.94 -22.74 11.84
C SER A 225 7.32 -21.27 11.66
N ILE A 226 8.37 -21.02 10.87
CA ILE A 226 8.79 -19.67 10.45
C ILE A 226 7.59 -18.88 9.90
N ASN A 227 6.82 -19.49 9.00
CA ASN A 227 5.68 -18.84 8.36
C ASN A 227 4.54 -18.53 9.35
N SER A 228 4.32 -19.40 10.35
CA SER A 228 3.33 -19.12 11.40
C SER A 228 3.73 -17.92 12.26
N VAL A 229 5.00 -17.81 12.65
CA VAL A 229 5.53 -16.69 13.43
C VAL A 229 5.50 -15.42 12.60
N LEU A 230 5.95 -15.47 11.34
CA LEU A 230 5.91 -14.32 10.43
C LEU A 230 4.47 -13.81 10.24
N SER A 231 3.50 -14.70 10.02
CA SER A 231 2.10 -14.31 9.77
C SER A 231 1.47 -13.45 10.88
N THR A 232 1.94 -13.62 12.13
CA THR A 232 1.48 -12.86 13.30
C THR A 232 2.38 -11.66 13.63
N ASN A 233 3.56 -11.56 13.01
CA ASN A 233 4.60 -10.59 13.37
C ASN A 233 5.15 -9.80 12.16
N LEU A 234 4.41 -9.70 11.03
CA LEU A 234 4.87 -8.97 9.84
C LEU A 234 5.22 -7.50 10.13
N ASN A 235 4.54 -6.85 11.07
CA ASN A 235 4.87 -5.48 11.48
C ASN A 235 6.30 -5.37 12.07
N HIS A 236 6.75 -6.38 12.81
CA HIS A 236 8.11 -6.44 13.33
C HIS A 236 9.14 -6.61 12.22
N LEU A 237 8.83 -7.45 11.23
CA LEU A 237 9.65 -7.60 10.02
C LEU A 237 9.74 -6.29 9.23
N ALA A 238 8.61 -5.57 9.06
CA ALA A 238 8.58 -4.27 8.38
C ALA A 238 9.47 -3.23 9.09
N ASN A 239 9.39 -3.15 10.42
CA ASN A 239 10.23 -2.25 11.22
C ASN A 239 11.72 -2.62 11.15
N CYS A 240 12.03 -3.93 11.17
CA CYS A 240 13.40 -4.43 11.04
C CYS A 240 13.97 -4.10 9.65
N LEU A 241 13.20 -4.32 8.57
CA LEU A 241 13.58 -3.96 7.20
C LEU A 241 13.82 -2.46 7.08
N THR A 242 12.89 -1.64 7.58
CA THR A 242 13.02 -0.17 7.65
C THR A 242 14.34 0.25 8.30
N ALA A 243 14.60 -0.28 9.49
CA ALA A 243 15.83 0.02 10.22
C ALA A 243 17.08 -0.50 9.48
N SER A 244 16.98 -1.61 8.75
CA SER A 244 18.08 -2.13 7.94
C SER A 244 18.39 -1.23 6.75
N PHE A 245 17.39 -0.77 5.99
CA PHE A 245 17.58 0.13 4.84
C PHE A 245 18.27 1.44 5.22
N THR A 246 17.97 1.99 6.41
CA THR A 246 18.65 3.20 6.89
C THR A 246 20.15 3.00 7.15
N ARG A 247 20.65 1.77 7.18
CA ARG A 247 22.05 1.42 7.48
C ARG A 247 22.77 0.73 6.31
N SER A 248 22.03 0.19 5.35
CA SER A 248 22.59 -0.48 4.18
C SER A 248 23.20 0.50 3.18
N ASN A 249 24.13 -0.03 2.39
CA ASN A 249 24.79 0.69 1.30
C ASN A 249 23.87 0.84 0.09
N GLU A 250 24.24 1.71 -0.84
CA GLU A 250 23.47 1.98 -2.05
C GLU A 250 23.19 0.73 -2.89
N ALA A 251 24.20 -0.11 -3.14
CA ALA A 251 24.07 -1.30 -3.98
C ALA A 251 23.02 -2.26 -3.41
N THR A 252 23.00 -2.45 -2.10
CA THR A 252 22.00 -3.26 -1.42
C THR A 252 20.61 -2.62 -1.47
N LEU A 253 20.48 -1.30 -1.38
CA LEU A 253 19.18 -0.62 -1.53
C LEU A 253 18.59 -0.80 -2.93
N ILE A 254 19.43 -0.70 -3.98
CA ILE A 254 19.01 -0.95 -5.36
C ILE A 254 18.64 -2.43 -5.59
N ASN A 255 19.43 -3.36 -5.05
CA ASN A 255 19.07 -4.78 -5.12
C ASN A 255 17.77 -5.07 -4.35
N SER A 256 17.55 -4.38 -3.22
CA SER A 256 16.36 -4.53 -2.39
C SER A 256 15.10 -4.11 -3.13
N VAL A 257 15.10 -2.95 -3.82
CA VAL A 257 13.92 -2.52 -4.57
C VAL A 257 13.62 -3.47 -5.75
N CYS A 258 14.64 -3.97 -6.45
CA CYS A 258 14.48 -4.96 -7.51
C CYS A 258 13.90 -6.27 -6.97
N LYS A 259 14.30 -6.67 -5.76
CA LYS A 259 13.80 -7.88 -5.12
C LYS A 259 12.37 -7.71 -4.62
N ILE A 260 12.03 -6.56 -4.05
CA ILE A 260 10.66 -6.21 -3.69
C ILE A 260 9.77 -6.25 -4.92
N GLU A 261 10.21 -5.70 -6.05
CA GLU A 261 9.45 -5.76 -7.31
C GLU A 261 9.14 -7.21 -7.73
N ARG A 262 10.12 -8.11 -7.69
CA ARG A 262 9.92 -9.54 -7.97
C ARG A 262 8.95 -10.20 -7.00
N ILE A 263 9.08 -9.88 -5.71
CA ILE A 263 8.17 -10.35 -4.66
C ILE A 263 6.74 -9.88 -4.93
N CYS A 264 6.56 -8.62 -5.33
CA CYS A 264 5.28 -8.03 -5.68
C CYS A 264 4.64 -8.75 -6.88
N ARG A 265 5.45 -9.08 -7.89
CA ARG A 265 5.01 -9.83 -9.06
C ARG A 265 4.53 -11.23 -8.69
N GLN A 266 5.32 -11.97 -7.91
CA GLN A 266 4.94 -13.29 -7.39
C GLN A 266 3.64 -13.23 -6.57
N LEU A 267 3.50 -12.22 -5.72
CA LEU A 267 2.29 -11.99 -4.95
C LEU A 267 1.07 -11.78 -5.84
N SER A 268 1.22 -10.98 -6.91
CA SER A 268 0.16 -10.76 -7.89
C SER A 268 -0.27 -12.06 -8.58
N ASP A 269 0.68 -12.91 -8.97
CA ASP A 269 0.41 -14.20 -9.62
C ASP A 269 -0.28 -15.20 -8.66
N ASN A 270 0.13 -15.21 -7.38
CA ASN A 270 -0.48 -16.03 -6.34
C ASN A 270 -1.92 -15.60 -6.03
N VAL A 271 -2.21 -14.30 -6.04
CA VAL A 271 -3.57 -13.78 -5.84
C VAL A 271 -4.48 -14.13 -7.02
N LEU A 272 -3.98 -14.04 -8.26
CA LEU A 272 -4.75 -14.40 -9.46
C LEU A 272 -5.10 -15.89 -9.53
N SER A 273 -4.24 -16.75 -9.00
CA SER A 273 -4.46 -18.21 -8.97
C SER A 273 -5.32 -18.66 -7.79
N SER A 274 -5.41 -17.87 -6.71
CA SER A 274 -6.27 -18.17 -5.57
C SER A 274 -7.73 -17.91 -5.90
N LYS A 275 -8.55 -18.97 -5.97
CA LYS A 275 -10.00 -18.89 -6.15
C LYS A 275 -10.75 -18.41 -4.91
N GLU A 276 -10.05 -18.15 -3.81
CA GLU A 276 -10.68 -17.82 -2.52
C GLU A 276 -11.12 -16.35 -2.49
N GLN A 277 -12.44 -16.14 -2.37
CA GLN A 277 -13.04 -14.82 -2.28
C GLN A 277 -12.65 -14.05 -1.01
N HIS A 278 -12.07 -14.72 -0.01
CA HIS A 278 -11.56 -14.13 1.22
C HIS A 278 -10.03 -14.03 1.18
N LEU A 279 -9.52 -12.90 0.69
CA LEU A 279 -8.10 -12.58 0.90
C LEU A 279 -7.93 -12.22 2.38
N ASP A 280 -7.29 -13.13 3.12
CA ASP A 280 -7.02 -13.08 4.56
C ASP A 280 -6.38 -11.76 5.04
N LEU A 281 -6.52 -11.48 6.35
CA LEU A 281 -5.69 -10.53 7.13
C LEU A 281 -4.19 -10.64 6.82
N LYS A 282 -3.72 -11.83 6.42
CA LYS A 282 -2.34 -12.10 6.00
C LYS A 282 -1.93 -11.27 4.76
N PHE A 283 -2.76 -11.22 3.73
CA PHE A 283 -2.47 -10.45 2.51
C PHE A 283 -2.47 -8.95 2.79
N GLN A 284 -3.35 -8.48 3.68
CA GLN A 284 -3.35 -7.08 4.12
C GLN A 284 -2.06 -6.72 4.86
N ASN A 285 -1.59 -7.58 5.76
CA ASN A 285 -0.35 -7.35 6.47
C ASN A 285 0.88 -7.35 5.52
N VAL A 286 0.87 -8.21 4.49
CA VAL A 286 1.89 -8.20 3.43
C VAL A 286 1.85 -6.90 2.62
N PHE A 287 0.67 -6.44 2.22
CA PHE A 287 0.48 -5.17 1.53
C PHE A 287 1.08 -4.01 2.34
N ILE A 288 0.72 -3.90 3.62
CA ILE A 288 1.23 -2.85 4.51
C ILE A 288 2.76 -2.91 4.62
N LEU A 289 3.32 -4.11 4.82
CA LEU A 289 4.78 -4.31 4.90
C LEU A 289 5.48 -3.82 3.63
N ILE A 290 4.99 -4.20 2.45
CA ILE A 290 5.59 -3.80 1.17
C ILE A 290 5.55 -2.28 1.02
N ILE A 291 4.41 -1.64 1.31
CA ILE A 291 4.29 -0.18 1.20
C ILE A 291 5.22 0.54 2.19
N LEU A 292 5.35 0.05 3.43
CA LEU A 292 6.31 0.60 4.40
C LEU A 292 7.75 0.43 3.93
N ALA A 293 8.11 -0.72 3.36
CA ALA A 293 9.44 -0.96 2.80
C ALA A 293 9.74 0.00 1.62
N LEU A 294 8.78 0.19 0.70
CA LEU A 294 8.92 1.13 -0.42
C LEU A 294 9.00 2.59 0.05
N LYS A 295 8.23 2.96 1.09
CA LYS A 295 8.29 4.29 1.71
C LYS A 295 9.69 4.61 2.19
N GLU A 296 10.29 3.70 2.94
CA GLU A 296 11.63 3.89 3.50
C GLU A 296 12.70 3.90 2.42
N LEU A 297 12.61 3.02 1.42
CA LEU A 297 13.50 3.07 0.25
C LEU A 297 13.39 4.41 -0.51
N SER A 298 12.18 4.95 -0.66
CA SER A 298 11.99 6.28 -1.26
C SER A 298 12.56 7.42 -0.40
N ALA A 299 12.49 7.29 0.93
CA ALA A 299 13.06 8.27 1.86
C ALA A 299 14.60 8.25 1.84
N MET A 300 15.22 7.12 1.49
CA MET A 300 16.68 7.01 1.32
C MET A 300 17.21 7.64 0.02
N ASN A 301 16.42 8.43 -0.72
CA ASN A 301 16.83 8.97 -2.03
C ASN A 301 18.18 9.74 -2.01
N MET A 302 18.53 10.36 -0.88
CA MET A 302 19.76 11.14 -0.74
C MET A 302 21.01 10.27 -0.69
N LYS A 303 20.86 8.98 -0.38
CA LYS A 303 21.95 7.99 -0.41
C LYS A 303 22.17 7.36 -1.78
N ILE A 304 21.23 7.56 -2.71
CA ILE A 304 21.25 6.93 -4.02
C ILE A 304 21.85 7.90 -5.03
N LEU A 305 22.86 7.45 -5.77
CA LEU A 305 23.50 8.24 -6.82
C LEU A 305 22.49 8.58 -7.92
N PRO A 306 22.58 9.78 -8.53
CA PRO A 306 21.67 10.19 -9.60
C PRO A 306 21.54 9.19 -10.75
N SER A 307 22.61 8.46 -11.09
CA SER A 307 22.62 7.41 -12.11
C SER A 307 21.69 6.24 -11.79
N HIS A 308 21.51 5.90 -10.52
CA HIS A 308 20.69 4.77 -10.08
C HIS A 308 19.27 5.16 -9.66
N LYS A 309 18.97 6.46 -9.50
CA LYS A 309 17.62 6.94 -9.15
C LYS A 309 16.57 6.52 -10.19
N GLY A 310 16.93 6.50 -11.48
CA GLY A 310 16.03 6.02 -12.54
C GLY A 310 15.55 4.59 -12.27
N THR A 311 16.48 3.68 -11.95
CA THR A 311 16.17 2.29 -11.60
C THR A 311 15.32 2.21 -10.33
N LEU A 312 15.70 2.96 -9.29
CA LEU A 312 14.97 2.98 -8.02
C LEU A 312 13.48 3.28 -8.22
N TYR A 313 13.16 4.43 -8.84
CA TYR A 313 11.78 4.85 -9.02
C TYR A 313 11.02 4.02 -10.05
N SER A 314 11.71 3.48 -11.06
CA SER A 314 11.10 2.53 -12.00
C SER A 314 10.66 1.25 -11.29
N MET A 315 11.50 0.70 -10.42
CA MET A 315 11.18 -0.51 -9.65
C MET A 315 10.12 -0.25 -8.57
N ILE A 316 10.11 0.94 -7.94
CA ILE A 316 9.01 1.37 -7.06
C ILE A 316 7.69 1.40 -7.85
N CYS A 317 7.69 2.01 -9.04
CA CYS A 317 6.51 2.10 -9.91
C CYS A 317 5.97 0.71 -10.29
N LEU A 318 6.85 -0.21 -10.71
CA LEU A 318 6.48 -1.58 -11.03
C LEU A 318 6.01 -2.38 -9.81
N SER A 319 6.62 -2.16 -8.64
CA SER A 319 6.18 -2.79 -7.38
C SER A 319 4.75 -2.36 -7.03
N LEU A 320 4.44 -1.06 -7.11
CA LEU A 320 3.10 -0.55 -6.87
C LEU A 320 2.10 -1.08 -7.90
N PHE A 321 2.48 -1.18 -9.16
CA PHE A 321 1.67 -1.76 -10.22
C PHE A 321 1.29 -3.22 -9.95
N HIS A 322 2.26 -4.06 -9.54
CA HIS A 322 1.99 -5.46 -9.21
C HIS A 322 1.17 -5.62 -7.92
N VAL A 323 1.43 -4.80 -6.91
CA VAL A 323 0.72 -4.87 -5.61
C VAL A 323 -0.69 -4.27 -5.67
N HIS A 324 -1.01 -3.50 -6.72
CA HIS A 324 -2.34 -2.90 -6.88
C HIS A 324 -3.48 -3.94 -6.94
N VAL A 325 -3.18 -5.21 -7.25
CA VAL A 325 -4.19 -6.29 -7.15
C VAL A 325 -4.79 -6.39 -5.74
N LEU A 326 -4.03 -6.04 -4.70
CA LEU A 326 -4.49 -6.05 -3.30
C LEU A 326 -5.29 -4.80 -2.90
N THR A 327 -5.14 -3.68 -3.61
CA THR A 327 -5.89 -2.45 -3.29
C THR A 327 -7.38 -2.59 -3.56
N GLN A 328 -7.78 -3.51 -4.45
CA GLN A 328 -9.18 -3.82 -4.80
C GLN A 328 -10.05 -4.13 -3.57
N LYS A 329 -9.49 -4.79 -2.56
CA LYS A 329 -10.25 -5.25 -1.37
C LYS A 329 -9.91 -4.50 -0.09
N ILE A 330 -8.70 -3.95 0.01
CA ILE A 330 -8.23 -3.22 1.21
C ILE A 330 -8.64 -1.74 1.12
N GLY A 331 -8.72 -1.19 -0.09
CA GLY A 331 -8.79 0.24 -0.34
C GLY A 331 -7.43 0.93 -0.17
N THR A 332 -7.19 1.99 -0.91
CA THR A 332 -6.06 2.92 -0.70
C THR A 332 -6.46 4.15 0.11
N VAL A 333 -7.76 4.44 0.19
CA VAL A 333 -8.31 5.60 0.87
C VAL A 333 -8.01 5.52 2.37
N GLY A 334 -7.29 6.52 2.88
CA GLY A 334 -6.91 6.58 4.29
C GLY A 334 -5.62 5.82 4.63
N PHE A 335 -4.81 5.45 3.64
CA PHE A 335 -3.46 4.92 3.87
C PHE A 335 -2.35 5.89 3.39
N PRO A 336 -1.96 6.88 4.22
CA PRO A 336 -1.06 7.97 3.83
C PRO A 336 0.31 7.51 3.32
N SER A 337 0.78 6.34 3.76
CA SER A 337 2.04 5.78 3.29
C SER A 337 1.98 5.35 1.82
N TYR A 338 0.83 4.89 1.31
CA TYR A 338 0.67 4.57 -0.11
C TYR A 338 0.73 5.84 -0.95
N ASP A 339 -0.06 6.85 -0.58
CA ASP A 339 -0.12 8.13 -1.28
C ASP A 339 1.25 8.80 -1.31
N TYR A 340 1.99 8.79 -0.19
CA TYR A 340 3.35 9.29 -0.12
C TYR A 340 4.30 8.60 -1.11
N VAL A 341 4.26 7.27 -1.20
CA VAL A 341 5.13 6.52 -2.14
C VAL A 341 4.75 6.82 -3.58
N TYR A 342 3.44 6.83 -3.88
CA TYR A 342 2.94 7.10 -5.22
C TYR A 342 3.26 8.53 -5.68
N ASP A 343 2.98 9.54 -4.85
CA ASP A 343 3.22 10.94 -5.19
C ASP A 343 4.72 11.27 -5.24
N ASN A 344 5.56 10.67 -4.39
CA ASN A 344 7.02 10.82 -4.52
C ASN A 344 7.54 10.22 -5.83
N MET A 345 7.02 9.06 -6.23
CA MET A 345 7.39 8.41 -7.48
C MET A 345 6.96 9.25 -8.69
N VAL A 346 5.73 9.77 -8.69
CA VAL A 346 5.25 10.68 -9.74
C VAL A 346 6.07 11.96 -9.75
N THR A 347 6.32 12.57 -8.59
CA THR A 347 7.11 13.81 -8.46
C THR A 347 8.53 13.63 -9.00
N TYR A 348 9.18 12.49 -8.74
CA TYR A 348 10.48 12.21 -9.34
C TYR A 348 10.44 12.23 -10.87
N PHE A 349 9.46 11.54 -11.48
CA PHE A 349 9.32 11.53 -12.93
C PHE A 349 8.98 12.91 -13.48
N ILE A 350 8.19 13.71 -12.77
CA ILE A 350 7.86 15.10 -13.10
C ILE A 350 9.12 15.98 -13.10
N VAL A 351 9.90 15.94 -12.02
CA VAL A 351 11.10 16.76 -11.83
C VAL A 351 12.22 16.37 -12.79
N LEU A 352 12.32 15.08 -13.13
CA LEU A 352 13.26 14.60 -14.13
C LEU A 352 13.01 15.25 -15.51
N ASP A 353 11.75 15.59 -15.81
CA ASP A 353 11.30 16.18 -17.07
C ASP A 353 11.86 15.45 -18.32
N ASP A 354 11.76 14.12 -18.32
CA ASP A 354 12.24 13.25 -19.41
C ASP A 354 11.29 12.08 -19.65
N LEU A 355 10.38 12.27 -20.61
CA LEU A 355 9.40 11.27 -21.04
C LEU A 355 10.06 9.96 -21.54
N SER A 356 11.29 10.03 -22.07
CA SER A 356 11.97 8.85 -22.64
C SER A 356 12.27 7.78 -21.60
N LYS A 357 12.44 8.16 -20.32
CA LYS A 357 12.66 7.20 -19.22
C LYS A 357 11.37 6.56 -18.72
N ILE A 358 10.22 7.13 -19.03
CA ILE A 358 8.90 6.63 -18.62
C ILE A 358 8.36 5.62 -19.64
N ILE A 359 8.65 5.83 -20.93
CA ILE A 359 8.21 4.95 -22.02
C ILE A 359 8.53 3.46 -21.77
N PRO A 360 9.75 3.07 -21.35
CA PRO A 360 10.07 1.67 -21.04
C PRO A 360 9.21 1.07 -19.92
N ILE A 361 8.84 1.88 -18.92
CA ILE A 361 8.00 1.45 -17.79
C ILE A 361 6.58 1.16 -18.29
N LEU A 362 6.01 2.06 -19.08
CA LEU A 362 4.69 1.87 -19.71
C LEU A 362 4.68 0.65 -20.65
N ASP A 363 5.77 0.43 -21.39
CA ASP A 363 5.94 -0.76 -22.23
C ASP A 363 6.03 -2.06 -21.44
N LEU A 364 6.66 -2.04 -20.27
CA LEU A 364 6.71 -3.21 -19.37
C LEU A 364 5.33 -3.50 -18.81
N MET A 365 4.63 -2.49 -18.27
CA MET A 365 3.26 -2.65 -17.77
C MET A 365 2.35 -3.22 -18.86
N LYS A 366 2.36 -2.66 -20.08
CA LYS A 366 1.53 -3.13 -21.19
C LYS A 366 1.78 -4.61 -21.56
N ARG A 367 3.00 -5.12 -21.39
CA ARG A 367 3.37 -6.52 -21.68
C ARG A 367 2.88 -7.51 -20.62
N GLU A 368 2.70 -7.08 -19.38
CA GLU A 368 2.32 -7.92 -18.22
C GLU A 368 0.80 -8.23 -18.17
N ASN A 369 0.18 -8.52 -19.31
CA ASN A 369 -1.23 -8.92 -19.44
C ASN A 369 -2.25 -8.00 -18.73
N VAL A 370 -2.00 -6.69 -18.71
CA VAL A 370 -2.87 -5.66 -18.09
C VAL A 370 -4.35 -5.78 -18.49
N LYS A 371 -4.66 -6.30 -19.68
CA LYS A 371 -6.05 -6.48 -20.13
C LYS A 371 -6.82 -7.58 -19.39
N GLN A 372 -6.11 -8.56 -18.81
CA GLN A 372 -6.71 -9.69 -18.09
C GLN A 372 -6.87 -9.40 -16.59
N ASP A 373 -6.08 -8.46 -16.07
CA ASP A 373 -6.12 -8.04 -14.68
C ASP A 373 -6.66 -6.61 -14.59
N PRO A 374 -7.93 -6.45 -14.18
CA PRO A 374 -8.60 -5.18 -14.27
C PRO A 374 -7.99 -4.18 -13.27
N SER A 375 -7.34 -4.63 -12.19
CA SER A 375 -6.69 -3.75 -11.21
C SER A 375 -5.35 -3.21 -11.70
N LYS A 376 -4.54 -4.04 -12.33
CA LYS A 376 -3.37 -3.55 -13.07
C LYS A 376 -3.76 -2.53 -14.15
N LEU A 377 -4.91 -2.71 -14.80
CA LEU A 377 -5.44 -1.76 -15.79
C LEU A 377 -5.79 -0.41 -15.17
N ILE A 378 -6.45 -0.38 -14.02
CA ILE A 378 -6.74 0.88 -13.30
C ILE A 378 -5.45 1.61 -12.93
N PHE A 379 -4.47 0.92 -12.35
CA PHE A 379 -3.17 1.54 -12.04
C PHE A 379 -2.50 2.08 -13.29
N TYR A 380 -2.46 1.29 -14.38
CA TYR A 380 -1.85 1.69 -15.64
C TYR A 380 -2.52 2.94 -16.23
N ILE A 381 -3.86 2.98 -16.27
CA ILE A 381 -4.60 4.14 -16.79
C ILE A 381 -4.40 5.36 -15.89
N GLY A 382 -4.48 5.20 -14.56
CA GLY A 382 -4.28 6.30 -13.61
C GLY A 382 -2.88 6.89 -13.69
N PHE A 383 -1.85 6.04 -13.76
CA PHE A 383 -0.47 6.48 -13.96
C PHE A 383 -0.28 7.17 -15.32
N LEU A 384 -0.79 6.56 -16.41
CA LEU A 384 -0.73 7.16 -17.74
C LEU A 384 -1.45 8.51 -17.79
N ASN A 385 -2.59 8.67 -17.12
CA ASN A 385 -3.33 9.92 -17.04
C ASN A 385 -2.53 11.00 -16.31
N LYS A 386 -1.94 10.69 -15.14
CA LYS A 386 -1.06 11.63 -14.41
C LYS A 386 0.15 12.07 -15.26
N ILE A 387 0.81 11.13 -15.94
CA ILE A 387 1.94 11.44 -16.83
C ILE A 387 1.49 12.27 -18.03
N THR A 388 0.37 11.92 -18.65
CA THR A 388 -0.18 12.63 -19.82
C THR A 388 -0.51 14.08 -19.48
N ASN A 389 -1.13 14.31 -18.32
CA ASN A 389 -1.49 15.65 -17.86
C ASN A 389 -0.25 16.54 -17.65
N TYR A 390 0.78 16.01 -16.97
CA TYR A 390 1.99 16.80 -16.71
C TYR A 390 2.82 17.06 -17.97
N TYR A 391 3.00 16.03 -18.80
CA TYR A 391 3.83 16.10 -20.01
C TYR A 391 3.07 16.59 -21.25
N ALA A 392 1.88 17.18 -21.11
CA ALA A 392 0.99 17.52 -22.22
C ALA A 392 1.74 18.17 -23.40
N TRP A 393 2.62 19.13 -23.13
CA TRP A 393 3.41 19.87 -24.13
C TRP A 393 4.50 19.07 -24.84
N ARG A 394 4.93 17.93 -24.27
CA ARG A 394 5.95 17.02 -24.85
C ARG A 394 5.35 15.80 -25.54
N ILE A 395 4.06 15.54 -25.36
CA ILE A 395 3.42 14.39 -25.98
C ILE A 395 3.43 14.58 -27.49
N ARG A 396 3.76 13.50 -28.20
CA ARG A 396 3.78 13.44 -29.67
C ARG A 396 2.90 12.28 -30.12
N MET A 397 2.50 12.30 -31.40
CA MET A 397 1.62 11.25 -31.95
C MET A 397 2.10 9.82 -31.71
N PRO A 398 3.40 9.48 -31.80
CA PRO A 398 3.86 8.11 -31.49
C PRO A 398 3.53 7.65 -30.07
N PHE A 399 3.48 8.57 -29.10
CA PHE A 399 3.07 8.26 -27.73
C PHE A 399 1.56 8.00 -27.67
N VAL A 400 0.76 8.87 -28.30
CA VAL A 400 -0.69 8.76 -28.37
C VAL A 400 -1.11 7.43 -29.02
N THR A 401 -0.59 7.14 -30.21
CA THR A 401 -0.94 5.93 -30.97
C THR A 401 -0.53 4.64 -30.26
N LYS A 402 0.57 4.68 -29.50
CA LYS A 402 1.12 3.50 -28.81
C LYS A 402 0.45 3.20 -27.47
N PHE A 403 0.14 4.23 -26.67
CA PHE A 403 -0.29 4.06 -25.28
C PHE A 403 -1.74 4.50 -25.02
N ILE A 404 -2.20 5.60 -25.63
CA ILE A 404 -3.51 6.20 -25.35
C ILE A 404 -4.57 5.61 -26.29
N GLU A 405 -4.35 5.69 -27.60
CA GLU A 405 -5.31 5.28 -28.62
C GLU A 405 -5.80 3.83 -28.46
N PRO A 406 -4.95 2.83 -28.12
CA PRO A 406 -5.42 1.49 -27.87
C PRO A 406 -6.49 1.44 -26.78
N LEU A 407 -6.34 2.21 -25.69
CA LEU A 407 -7.31 2.26 -24.59
C LEU A 407 -8.64 2.90 -25.01
N LEU A 408 -8.59 3.90 -25.88
CA LEU A 408 -9.77 4.63 -26.37
C LEU A 408 -10.60 3.83 -27.40
N HIS A 409 -9.97 2.95 -28.18
CA HIS A 409 -10.66 2.12 -29.19
C HIS A 409 -11.38 0.89 -28.63
N PHE A 410 -11.23 0.59 -27.33
CA PHE A 410 -11.95 -0.54 -26.75
C PHE A 410 -13.42 -0.19 -26.47
N ASN A 411 -14.23 -0.18 -27.52
CA ASN A 411 -15.68 -0.29 -27.42
C ASN A 411 -16.12 -1.50 -26.56
N ALA A 412 -15.25 -2.51 -26.38
CA ALA A 412 -15.46 -3.66 -25.52
C ALA A 412 -15.60 -3.32 -24.02
N PHE A 413 -14.88 -2.32 -23.49
CA PHE A 413 -14.97 -1.95 -22.06
C PHE A 413 -16.16 -1.02 -21.77
N LEU A 414 -16.60 -0.26 -22.77
CA LEU A 414 -17.70 0.69 -22.67
C LEU A 414 -19.09 0.04 -22.86
N ASN A 415 -19.10 -1.24 -23.26
CA ASN A 415 -20.29 -2.07 -23.42
C ASN A 415 -20.63 -2.95 -22.20
N GLY A 416 -19.76 -2.98 -21.18
CA GLY A 416 -19.98 -3.70 -19.94
C GLY A 416 -21.17 -3.19 -19.13
N SER A 417 -21.67 -4.03 -18.23
CA SER A 417 -22.78 -3.72 -17.33
C SER A 417 -22.42 -2.60 -16.35
N MET A 418 -23.40 -1.90 -15.77
CA MET A 418 -23.21 -0.98 -14.63
C MET A 418 -23.36 -1.71 -13.28
N SER A 419 -23.41 -3.04 -13.28
CA SER A 419 -23.60 -3.85 -12.07
C SER A 419 -22.31 -4.16 -11.32
N ASN A 420 -21.15 -4.06 -11.97
CA ASN A 420 -19.85 -4.33 -11.36
C ASN A 420 -19.15 -3.00 -11.02
N PRO A 421 -18.91 -2.67 -9.74
CA PRO A 421 -18.23 -1.43 -9.36
C PRO A 421 -16.85 -1.29 -10.02
N PHE A 422 -16.21 -2.42 -10.30
CA PHE A 422 -14.89 -2.46 -10.92
C PHE A 422 -14.90 -2.04 -12.41
N GLU A 423 -15.96 -2.43 -13.13
CA GLU A 423 -16.15 -1.99 -14.51
C GLU A 423 -16.44 -0.49 -14.57
N ILE A 424 -17.13 0.05 -13.56
CA ILE A 424 -17.39 1.48 -13.44
C ILE A 424 -16.07 2.24 -13.25
N GLU A 425 -15.20 1.82 -12.32
CA GLU A 425 -13.93 2.49 -12.05
C GLU A 425 -12.98 2.48 -13.26
N ILE A 426 -12.93 1.38 -14.01
CA ILE A 426 -12.19 1.32 -15.30
C ILE A 426 -12.77 2.32 -16.29
N LYS A 427 -14.09 2.36 -16.46
CA LYS A 427 -14.73 3.30 -17.39
C LYS A 427 -14.40 4.74 -17.02
N GLU A 428 -14.55 5.10 -15.75
CA GLU A 428 -14.21 6.44 -15.25
C GLU A 428 -12.75 6.79 -15.51
N SER A 429 -11.83 5.85 -15.27
CA SER A 429 -10.40 6.02 -15.56
C SER A 429 -10.13 6.26 -17.05
N ILE A 430 -10.82 5.53 -17.95
CA ILE A 430 -10.72 5.72 -19.40
C ILE A 430 -11.28 7.08 -19.80
N HIS A 431 -12.43 7.50 -19.25
CA HIS A 431 -13.00 8.81 -19.53
C HIS A 431 -12.06 9.94 -19.08
N ALA A 432 -11.48 9.83 -17.89
CA ALA A 432 -10.49 10.78 -17.41
C ALA A 432 -9.28 10.87 -18.36
N LEU A 433 -8.72 9.73 -18.79
CA LEU A 433 -7.62 9.72 -19.75
C LEU A 433 -8.02 10.33 -21.10
N ALA A 434 -9.23 10.05 -21.60
CA ALA A 434 -9.72 10.58 -22.86
C ALA A 434 -9.85 12.10 -22.82
N ILE A 435 -10.42 12.66 -21.75
CA ILE A 435 -10.53 14.10 -21.53
C ILE A 435 -9.14 14.73 -21.50
N THR A 436 -8.21 14.17 -20.72
CA THR A 436 -6.83 14.68 -20.63
C THR A 436 -6.13 14.66 -21.99
N ALA A 437 -6.22 13.55 -22.73
CA ALA A 437 -5.58 13.41 -24.04
C ALA A 437 -6.17 14.36 -25.10
N LEU A 438 -7.49 14.56 -25.09
CA LEU A 438 -8.17 15.49 -26.00
C LEU A 438 -7.98 16.97 -25.59
N SER A 439 -7.47 17.23 -24.40
CA SER A 439 -7.18 18.58 -23.88
C SER A 439 -5.69 18.94 -23.89
N ILE A 440 -4.83 18.11 -24.52
CA ILE A 440 -3.43 18.46 -24.76
C ILE A 440 -3.36 19.74 -25.59
N ASP A 441 -2.49 20.69 -25.23
CA ASP A 441 -2.37 21.94 -25.97
C ASP A 441 -1.99 21.67 -27.45
N PRO A 442 -2.87 22.02 -28.41
CA PRO A 442 -2.64 21.79 -29.83
C PRO A 442 -1.52 22.65 -30.42
N SER A 443 -1.07 23.70 -29.73
CA SER A 443 -0.01 24.61 -30.19
C SER A 443 1.33 23.90 -30.41
N HIS A 444 1.59 22.83 -29.66
CA HIS A 444 2.88 22.14 -29.65
C HIS A 444 3.06 21.11 -30.76
N SER A 445 1.97 20.61 -31.36
CA SER A 445 2.02 19.55 -32.36
C SER A 445 0.79 19.56 -33.27
N SER A 446 0.97 19.96 -34.53
CA SER A 446 -0.09 19.96 -35.55
C SER A 446 -0.71 18.57 -35.78
N GLN A 447 0.09 17.51 -35.67
CA GLN A 447 -0.40 16.14 -35.80
C GLN A 447 -1.34 15.75 -34.64
N ILE A 448 -1.08 16.25 -33.42
CA ILE A 448 -1.98 16.04 -32.27
C ILE A 448 -3.26 16.82 -32.46
N ALA A 449 -3.16 18.08 -32.89
CA ALA A 449 -4.34 18.90 -33.16
C ALA A 449 -5.26 18.26 -34.22
N GLN A 450 -4.68 17.73 -35.31
CA GLN A 450 -5.43 16.98 -36.32
C GLN A 450 -6.09 15.72 -35.75
N TRP A 451 -5.36 14.97 -34.91
CA TRP A 451 -5.92 13.80 -34.23
C TRP A 451 -7.08 14.21 -33.29
N GLN A 452 -6.93 15.26 -32.49
CA GLN A 452 -7.98 15.79 -31.61
C GLN A 452 -9.22 16.17 -32.41
N VAL A 453 -9.08 16.95 -33.48
CA VAL A 453 -10.18 17.30 -34.38
C VAL A 453 -10.91 16.06 -34.89
N SER A 454 -10.16 15.02 -35.30
CA SER A 454 -10.74 13.77 -35.83
C SER A 454 -11.48 12.93 -34.78
N ARG A 455 -11.18 13.11 -33.49
CA ARG A 455 -11.70 12.28 -32.39
C ARG A 455 -12.70 12.99 -31.49
N MET A 456 -12.64 14.31 -31.38
CA MET A 456 -13.44 15.09 -30.43
C MET A 456 -14.95 14.84 -30.61
N LEU A 457 -15.45 15.02 -31.84
CA LEU A 457 -16.87 14.82 -32.14
C LEU A 457 -17.30 13.36 -31.96
N VAL A 458 -16.45 12.41 -32.35
CA VAL A 458 -16.69 10.97 -32.17
C VAL A 458 -16.84 10.62 -30.69
N TYR A 459 -15.97 11.17 -29.84
CA TYR A 459 -16.00 10.93 -28.40
C TYR A 459 -17.21 11.59 -27.71
N LEU A 460 -17.58 12.82 -28.10
CA LEU A 460 -18.79 13.48 -27.60
C LEU A 460 -20.06 12.69 -27.97
N LYS A 461 -20.14 12.22 -29.22
CA LYS A 461 -21.24 11.35 -29.68
C LYS A 461 -21.33 10.07 -28.87
N MET A 462 -20.19 9.39 -28.69
CA MET A 462 -20.11 8.19 -27.86
C MET A 462 -20.55 8.44 -26.41
N SER A 463 -20.15 9.57 -25.83
CA SER A 463 -20.52 9.95 -24.45
C SER A 463 -22.02 10.21 -24.34
N MET A 464 -22.64 10.87 -25.33
CA MET A 464 -24.08 11.02 -25.40
C MET A 464 -24.79 9.66 -25.52
N ASP A 465 -24.28 8.74 -26.34
CA ASP A 465 -24.85 7.40 -26.48
C ASP A 465 -24.78 6.59 -25.17
N GLN A 466 -23.68 6.69 -24.44
CA GLN A 466 -23.50 6.03 -23.14
C GLN A 466 -24.40 6.62 -22.06
N TYR A 467 -24.55 7.95 -22.01
CA TYR A 467 -25.50 8.61 -21.12
C TYR A 467 -26.94 8.17 -21.43
N MET A 468 -27.29 8.12 -22.72
CA MET A 468 -28.60 7.63 -23.16
C MET A 468 -28.83 6.15 -22.77
N ALA A 469 -27.79 5.32 -22.80
CA ALA A 469 -27.82 3.95 -22.32
C ALA A 469 -27.78 3.80 -20.79
N GLY A 470 -27.68 4.89 -20.03
CA GLY A 470 -27.56 4.86 -18.56
C GLY A 470 -26.20 4.36 -18.05
N ARG A 471 -25.16 4.43 -18.89
CA ARG A 471 -23.78 4.04 -18.57
C ARG A 471 -22.88 5.21 -18.13
N LEU A 472 -23.38 6.43 -18.22
CA LEU A 472 -22.78 7.64 -17.66
C LEU A 472 -23.82 8.36 -16.83
N SER A 473 -23.41 8.95 -15.71
CA SER A 473 -24.25 9.84 -14.90
C SER A 473 -24.40 11.22 -15.56
N ALA A 474 -25.37 12.00 -15.09
CA ALA A 474 -25.57 13.38 -15.55
C ALA A 474 -24.34 14.26 -15.27
N ASP A 475 -23.75 14.14 -14.09
CA ASP A 475 -22.57 14.93 -13.72
C ASP A 475 -21.36 14.56 -14.59
N GLN A 476 -21.17 13.26 -14.89
CA GLN A 476 -20.07 12.79 -15.72
C GLN A 476 -20.13 13.35 -17.15
N ILE A 477 -21.30 13.31 -17.80
CA ILE A 477 -21.43 13.86 -19.16
C ILE A 477 -21.26 15.40 -19.17
N LEU A 478 -21.71 16.09 -18.13
CA LEU A 478 -21.50 17.54 -18.00
C LEU A 478 -20.03 17.91 -17.82
N ILE A 479 -19.27 17.12 -17.04
CA ILE A 479 -17.82 17.30 -16.89
C ILE A 479 -17.12 17.09 -18.24
N ILE A 480 -17.50 16.05 -19.00
CA ILE A 480 -16.95 15.77 -20.34
C ILE A 480 -17.18 16.96 -21.27
N PHE A 481 -18.43 17.42 -21.40
CA PHE A 481 -18.77 18.54 -22.27
C PHE A 481 -18.12 19.84 -21.78
N GLY A 482 -18.12 20.10 -20.48
CA GLY A 482 -17.46 21.26 -19.86
C GLY A 482 -15.99 21.35 -20.21
N HIS A 483 -15.22 20.28 -19.99
CA HIS A 483 -13.80 20.30 -20.30
C HIS A 483 -13.52 20.37 -21.79
N LEU A 484 -14.16 19.52 -22.61
CA LEU A 484 -13.84 19.47 -24.03
C LEU A 484 -14.28 20.73 -24.78
N SER A 485 -15.33 21.41 -24.30
CA SER A 485 -15.79 22.66 -24.92
C SER A 485 -14.75 23.77 -24.86
N THR A 486 -13.95 23.81 -23.78
CA THR A 486 -12.84 24.78 -23.63
C THR A 486 -11.76 24.64 -24.70
N GLN A 487 -11.69 23.49 -25.38
CA GLN A 487 -10.67 23.18 -26.39
C GLN A 487 -11.10 23.59 -27.81
N PHE A 488 -12.38 23.91 -28.05
CA PHE A 488 -12.82 24.29 -29.40
C PHE A 488 -12.14 25.54 -29.96
N PRO A 489 -11.91 26.63 -29.18
CA PRO A 489 -11.23 27.82 -29.69
C PRO A 489 -9.80 27.53 -30.16
N SER A 490 -9.03 26.71 -29.40
CA SER A 490 -7.65 26.37 -29.74
C SER A 490 -7.55 25.47 -30.97
N LEU A 491 -8.60 24.68 -31.26
CA LEU A 491 -8.69 23.81 -32.44
C LEU A 491 -9.30 24.48 -33.68
N HIS A 492 -9.80 25.72 -33.56
CA HIS A 492 -10.49 26.43 -34.65
C HIS A 492 -9.64 26.62 -35.90
N SER A 493 -8.32 26.81 -35.73
CA SER A 493 -7.37 26.94 -36.84
C SER A 493 -7.23 25.67 -37.68
N TYR A 494 -7.53 24.50 -37.10
CA TYR A 494 -7.43 23.20 -37.75
C TYR A 494 -8.78 22.73 -38.33
N ASN A 495 -9.89 23.05 -37.66
CA ASN A 495 -11.24 22.84 -38.20
C ASN A 495 -12.21 23.91 -37.70
N LYS A 496 -12.57 24.84 -38.60
CA LYS A 496 -13.48 25.96 -38.32
C LYS A 496 -14.91 25.52 -38.01
N HIS A 497 -15.32 24.34 -38.45
CA HIS A 497 -16.68 23.81 -38.30
C HIS A 497 -16.84 22.92 -37.07
N LEU A 498 -15.76 22.53 -36.39
CA LEU A 498 -15.80 21.56 -35.30
C LEU A 498 -16.82 21.91 -34.20
N LEU A 499 -16.83 23.15 -33.71
CA LEU A 499 -17.79 23.60 -32.71
C LEU A 499 -19.22 23.61 -33.26
N LYS A 500 -19.41 24.07 -34.50
CA LYS A 500 -20.71 24.10 -35.16
C LYS A 500 -21.28 22.68 -35.30
N ASP A 501 -20.44 21.73 -35.71
CA ASP A 501 -20.81 20.33 -35.88
C ASP A 501 -21.14 19.69 -34.53
N SER A 502 -20.39 20.02 -33.47
CA SER A 502 -20.67 19.59 -32.10
C SER A 502 -22.02 20.11 -31.57
N LEU A 503 -22.29 21.41 -31.73
CA LEU A 503 -23.56 22.03 -31.35
C LEU A 503 -24.73 21.40 -32.12
N HIS A 504 -24.57 21.20 -33.43
CA HIS A 504 -25.58 20.60 -34.29
C HIS A 504 -25.87 19.13 -33.94
N GLU A 505 -24.85 18.32 -33.72
CA GLU A 505 -25.00 16.93 -33.30
C GLU A 505 -25.69 16.85 -31.92
N THR A 506 -25.30 17.71 -30.98
CA THR A 506 -25.94 17.81 -29.64
C THR A 506 -27.43 18.16 -29.79
N TYR A 507 -27.76 19.15 -30.62
CA TYR A 507 -29.13 19.56 -30.92
C TYR A 507 -29.97 18.43 -31.53
N ILE A 508 -29.45 17.76 -32.56
CA ILE A 508 -30.12 16.60 -33.17
C ILE A 508 -30.39 15.54 -32.12
N ARG A 509 -29.44 15.29 -31.21
CA ARG A 509 -29.63 14.32 -30.13
C ARG A 509 -30.79 14.73 -29.23
N ILE A 510 -30.81 15.98 -28.75
CA ILE A 510 -31.86 16.52 -27.86
C ILE A 510 -33.27 16.33 -28.45
N ILE A 511 -33.46 16.60 -29.75
CA ILE A 511 -34.77 16.46 -30.40
C ILE A 511 -35.25 15.01 -30.39
N ASN A 512 -34.33 14.07 -30.54
CA ASN A 512 -34.62 12.64 -30.63
C ASN A 512 -34.74 11.95 -29.26
N VAL A 513 -34.48 12.65 -28.14
CA VAL A 513 -34.61 12.11 -26.79
C VAL A 513 -36.04 12.23 -26.27
N LYS A 514 -36.63 11.09 -25.89
CA LYS A 514 -37.97 11.03 -25.28
C LYS A 514 -37.99 11.33 -23.78
N PRO A 515 -37.09 10.78 -22.93
CA PRO A 515 -37.13 11.02 -21.49
C PRO A 515 -36.78 12.49 -21.15
N PRO A 516 -37.64 13.21 -20.40
CA PRO A 516 -37.44 14.63 -20.11
C PRO A 516 -36.20 14.89 -19.25
N GLU A 517 -35.90 14.01 -18.30
CA GLU A 517 -34.70 14.12 -17.44
C GLU A 517 -33.41 14.07 -18.27
N LYS A 518 -33.30 13.11 -19.18
CA LYS A 518 -32.15 12.99 -20.09
C LYS A 518 -32.06 14.15 -21.06
N LYS A 519 -33.21 14.63 -21.53
CA LYS A 519 -33.31 15.79 -22.40
C LYS A 519 -32.77 17.04 -21.71
N ASN A 520 -33.12 17.26 -20.44
CA ASN A 520 -32.66 18.41 -19.65
C ASN A 520 -31.13 18.43 -19.53
N VAL A 521 -30.50 17.28 -19.23
CA VAL A 521 -29.04 17.21 -19.11
C VAL A 521 -28.34 17.46 -20.45
N LEU A 522 -28.88 16.97 -21.57
CA LEU A 522 -28.32 17.28 -22.89
C LEU A 522 -28.49 18.77 -23.26
N ILE A 523 -29.56 19.43 -22.79
CA ILE A 523 -29.70 20.89 -22.91
C ILE A 523 -28.62 21.59 -22.09
N GLU A 524 -28.33 21.15 -20.87
CA GLU A 524 -27.18 21.68 -20.09
C GLU A 524 -25.85 21.49 -20.84
N CYS A 525 -25.62 20.33 -21.49
CA CYS A 525 -24.45 20.11 -22.34
C CYS A 525 -24.38 21.07 -23.54
N LEU A 526 -25.53 21.46 -24.11
CA LEU A 526 -25.60 22.44 -25.19
C LEU A 526 -25.26 23.85 -24.66
N ILE A 527 -25.81 24.24 -23.50
CA ILE A 527 -25.55 25.53 -22.84
C ILE A 527 -24.05 25.73 -22.60
N VAL A 528 -23.36 24.69 -22.12
CA VAL A 528 -21.92 24.74 -21.78
C VAL A 528 -21.01 24.94 -23.00
N GLN A 529 -21.48 24.66 -24.21
CA GLN A 529 -20.71 24.87 -25.45
C GLN A 529 -20.82 26.30 -26.00
N ILE A 530 -21.92 27.02 -25.70
CA ILE A 530 -22.22 28.35 -26.26
C ILE A 530 -21.13 29.39 -25.99
N PRO A 531 -20.49 29.45 -24.80
CA PRO A 531 -19.44 30.44 -24.52
C PRO A 531 -18.27 30.43 -25.50
N PHE A 532 -18.03 29.31 -26.18
CA PHE A 532 -16.91 29.14 -27.08
C PHE A 532 -17.25 29.48 -28.54
N VAL A 533 -18.47 29.97 -28.81
CA VAL A 533 -18.88 30.43 -30.15
C VAL A 533 -18.26 31.79 -30.44
N ASN A 534 -17.32 31.82 -31.38
CA ASN A 534 -16.54 33.02 -31.72
C ASN A 534 -17.38 34.20 -32.27
N ASP A 535 -18.57 33.95 -32.81
CA ASP A 535 -19.45 34.97 -33.39
C ASP A 535 -20.62 35.31 -32.44
N PRO A 536 -20.66 36.53 -31.88
CA PRO A 536 -21.73 36.96 -30.96
C PRO A 536 -23.14 36.90 -31.56
N HIS A 537 -23.31 37.02 -32.87
CA HIS A 537 -24.64 36.90 -33.48
C HIS A 537 -25.07 35.43 -33.61
N HIS A 538 -24.12 34.54 -33.91
CA HIS A 538 -24.40 33.11 -33.90
C HIS A 538 -24.66 32.58 -32.49
N SER A 539 -23.99 33.12 -31.47
CA SER A 539 -24.26 32.73 -30.08
C SER A 539 -25.70 33.07 -29.67
N ILE A 540 -26.23 34.23 -30.05
CA ILE A 540 -27.65 34.60 -29.84
C ILE A 540 -28.59 33.60 -30.54
N GLY A 541 -28.25 33.16 -31.75
CA GLY A 541 -29.00 32.11 -32.45
C GLY A 541 -29.12 30.83 -31.63
N TRP A 542 -28.02 30.39 -31.02
CA TRP A 542 -28.01 29.22 -30.13
C TRP A 542 -28.71 29.46 -28.79
N LEU A 543 -28.63 30.67 -28.23
CA LEU A 543 -29.39 31.06 -27.03
C LEU A 543 -30.90 30.97 -27.27
N ASN A 544 -31.38 31.42 -28.43
CA ASN A 544 -32.78 31.26 -28.84
C ASN A 544 -33.18 29.78 -28.96
N ILE A 545 -32.31 28.95 -29.54
CA ILE A 545 -32.55 27.50 -29.64
C ILE A 545 -32.63 26.87 -28.24
N CYS A 546 -31.72 27.20 -27.33
CA CYS A 546 -31.77 26.74 -25.94
C CYS A 546 -33.08 27.15 -25.25
N LEU A 547 -33.50 28.41 -25.39
CA LEU A 547 -34.75 28.90 -24.83
C LEU A 547 -35.97 28.15 -25.39
N GLN A 548 -36.00 27.84 -26.69
CA GLN A 548 -37.07 27.04 -27.31
C GLN A 548 -37.10 25.59 -26.81
N LEU A 549 -35.93 25.03 -26.47
CA LEU A 549 -35.82 23.66 -25.96
C LEU A 549 -36.17 23.55 -24.47
N ILE A 550 -35.97 24.62 -23.70
CA ILE A 550 -36.30 24.71 -22.28
C ILE A 550 -37.81 24.97 -22.13
N ASN A 551 -38.50 24.12 -21.39
CA ASN A 551 -39.85 24.45 -20.93
C ASN A 551 -39.76 25.62 -19.94
N THR A 552 -40.58 26.67 -20.10
CA THR A 552 -40.55 27.89 -19.28
C THR A 552 -40.73 27.65 -17.77
N HIS A 553 -41.20 26.46 -17.39
CA HIS A 553 -41.34 26.03 -15.99
C HIS A 553 -40.11 25.29 -15.43
N ASN A 554 -39.05 25.09 -16.21
CA ASN A 554 -37.83 24.43 -15.77
C ASN A 554 -36.82 25.46 -15.24
N GLU A 555 -37.07 25.95 -14.02
CA GLU A 555 -36.29 27.01 -13.35
C GLU A 555 -34.80 26.69 -13.27
N ARG A 556 -34.44 25.42 -13.06
CA ARG A 556 -33.04 24.97 -13.01
C ARG A 556 -32.28 25.25 -14.32
N LEU A 557 -32.88 24.91 -15.47
CA LEU A 557 -32.24 25.15 -16.77
C LEU A 557 -32.16 26.64 -17.12
N LEU A 558 -33.20 27.40 -16.74
CA LEU A 558 -33.20 28.86 -16.90
C LEU A 558 -32.12 29.51 -16.04
N GLN A 559 -31.97 29.10 -14.79
CA GLN A 559 -30.88 29.56 -13.93
C GLN A 559 -29.52 29.22 -14.54
N ARG A 560 -29.34 28.00 -15.06
CA ARG A 560 -28.06 27.61 -15.67
C ARG A 560 -27.74 28.38 -16.95
N LEU A 561 -28.77 28.70 -17.74
CA LEU A 561 -28.64 29.56 -18.91
C LEU A 561 -28.27 30.99 -18.50
N TRP A 562 -28.85 31.52 -17.42
CA TRP A 562 -28.51 32.83 -16.88
C TRP A 562 -27.07 32.89 -16.35
N GLU A 563 -26.65 31.91 -15.56
CA GLU A 563 -25.27 31.80 -15.06
C GLU A 563 -24.26 31.81 -16.21
N MET A 564 -24.59 31.12 -17.31
CA MET A 564 -23.78 31.16 -18.53
C MET A 564 -23.81 32.55 -19.18
N VAL A 565 -24.98 33.14 -19.46
CA VAL A 565 -25.09 34.46 -20.10
C VAL A 565 -24.40 35.57 -19.29
N SER A 566 -24.58 35.58 -17.98
CA SER A 566 -23.98 36.58 -17.08
C SER A 566 -22.45 36.46 -17.00
N SER A 567 -21.88 35.28 -17.30
CA SER A 567 -20.43 35.08 -17.34
C SER A 567 -19.77 35.33 -18.70
N LEU A 568 -20.56 35.54 -19.77
CA LEU A 568 -20.02 35.82 -21.12
C LEU A 568 -19.42 37.22 -21.28
N GLU A 569 -19.64 38.12 -20.32
CA GLU A 569 -19.29 39.56 -20.41
C GLU A 569 -19.77 40.23 -21.72
N SER A 570 -20.81 39.68 -22.36
CA SER A 570 -21.32 40.12 -23.66
C SER A 570 -22.58 40.96 -23.47
N SER A 571 -22.51 42.25 -23.81
CA SER A 571 -23.67 43.16 -23.73
C SER A 571 -24.84 42.65 -24.55
N LEU A 572 -24.58 42.10 -25.74
CA LEU A 572 -25.62 41.53 -26.61
C LEU A 572 -26.35 40.33 -26.00
N ALA A 573 -25.64 39.47 -25.27
CA ALA A 573 -26.24 38.32 -24.60
C ALA A 573 -27.07 38.74 -23.38
N ILE A 574 -26.59 39.75 -22.64
CA ILE A 574 -27.32 40.35 -21.52
C ILE A 574 -28.59 41.04 -22.03
N ASP A 575 -28.48 41.88 -23.06
CA ASP A 575 -29.62 42.56 -23.69
C ASP A 575 -30.66 41.54 -24.20
N TRP A 576 -30.19 40.45 -24.82
CA TRP A 576 -31.05 39.34 -25.25
C TRP A 576 -31.83 38.73 -24.07
N TRP A 577 -31.19 38.51 -22.92
CA TRP A 577 -31.83 37.96 -21.73
C TRP A 577 -32.97 38.85 -21.23
N TYR A 578 -32.68 40.15 -21.08
CA TYR A 578 -33.67 41.12 -20.61
C TYR A 578 -34.79 41.38 -21.63
N ALA A 579 -34.50 41.31 -22.92
CA ALA A 579 -35.49 41.54 -23.98
C ALA A 579 -36.37 40.32 -24.29
N THR A 580 -35.85 39.10 -24.09
CA THR A 580 -36.50 37.87 -24.58
C THR A 580 -36.97 36.97 -23.46
N VAL A 581 -36.14 36.76 -22.42
CA VAL A 581 -36.41 35.76 -21.38
C VAL A 581 -37.30 36.33 -20.27
N LEU A 582 -36.97 37.49 -19.71
CA LEU A 582 -37.78 38.12 -18.65
C LEU A 582 -39.22 38.43 -19.09
N PRO A 583 -39.48 38.99 -20.30
CA PRO A 583 -40.85 39.24 -20.75
C PRO A 583 -41.65 37.93 -20.90
N SER A 584 -41.01 36.85 -21.35
CA SER A 584 -41.64 35.53 -21.51
C SER A 584 -42.03 34.85 -20.18
N GLN A 585 -41.38 35.22 -19.07
CA GLN A 585 -41.76 34.80 -17.72
C GLN A 585 -42.89 35.66 -17.15
N SER A 586 -42.90 36.97 -17.43
CA SER A 586 -43.91 37.91 -16.92
C SER A 586 -45.26 37.87 -17.66
N SER A 587 -45.31 37.35 -18.89
CA SER A 587 -46.49 37.36 -19.78
C SER A 587 -47.44 36.17 -19.61
N LYS A 588 -47.24 35.33 -18.58
CA LYS A 588 -48.10 34.17 -18.25
C LYS A 588 -48.49 34.11 -16.77
N LEU A 589 -48.30 35.19 -16.01
CA LEU A 589 -49.07 35.50 -14.79
C LEU A 589 -50.35 36.22 -15.21
#